data_AF-A0A3C0FXS5-F1
#
_entry.id   AF-A0A3C0FXS5-F1
#
_cell.length_a   1.000
_cell.length_b   1.000
_cell.length_c   1.000
_cell.angle_alpha   90.00
_cell.angle_beta   90.00
_cell.angle_gamma   90.00
#
_symmetry.space_group_name_H-M   'P 1'
#
loop_
_entity.id
_entity.type
_entity.pdbx_description
1 polymer ?
#
loop_
_entity_poly.entity_id
_entity_poly.type
_entity_poly.pdbx_seq_one_letter_code
_entity_poly.pdbx_strand_id
1 'polypeptide(L)'
;AKAGAVVLADFLMSPEAQLRKQDPKYWGADTVLAMDKLPQDMQEAFANLDLGIASLAPAERGTVLPEPHPSWMSLVETEWQKRYGVVQ
;
A
#
# COMPACT_ATOMS: atom_id res chain seq x y z
N ALA A 1 4.06 24.06 -9.56
CA ALA A 1 3.52 22.89 -8.84
C ALA A 1 3.98 21.55 -9.42
N LYS A 2 3.79 21.26 -10.72
CA LYS A 2 4.09 19.94 -11.34
C LYS A 2 5.47 19.36 -11.01
N ALA A 3 6.56 20.12 -11.17
CA ALA A 3 7.91 19.62 -10.89
C ALA A 3 8.09 19.20 -9.42
N GLY A 4 7.57 19.98 -8.47
CA GLY A 4 7.62 19.62 -7.05
C GLY A 4 6.80 18.38 -6.72
N ALA A 5 5.67 18.15 -7.40
CA ALA A 5 4.87 16.94 -7.20
C ALA A 5 5.62 15.68 -7.64
N VAL A 6 6.41 15.74 -8.71
CA VAL A 6 7.23 14.62 -9.17
C VAL A 6 8.36 14.33 -8.17
N VAL A 7 9.04 15.37 -7.67
CA VAL A 7 10.06 15.20 -6.62
C VAL A 7 9.49 14.54 -5.37
N LEU A 8 8.29 14.95 -4.95
CA LEU A 8 7.62 14.32 -3.82
C LEU A 8 7.26 12.86 -4.11
N ALA A 9 6.79 12.55 -5.32
CA ALA A 9 6.49 11.18 -5.70
C ALA A 9 7.75 10.29 -5.65
N ASP A 10 8.88 10.77 -6.17
CA ASP A 10 10.15 10.04 -6.11
C ASP A 10 10.59 9.79 -4.66
N PHE A 11 10.46 10.80 -3.79
CA PHE A 11 10.72 10.64 -2.35
C PHE A 11 9.80 9.59 -1.73
N LEU A 12 8.50 9.65 -2.00
CA LEU A 12 7.55 8.68 -1.45
C LEU A 12 7.85 7.25 -1.92
N MET A 13 8.49 7.08 -3.07
CA MET A 13 8.93 5.78 -3.59
C MET A 13 10.31 5.34 -3.06
N SER A 14 10.98 6.12 -2.21
CA SER A 14 12.30 5.73 -1.67
C SER A 14 12.19 4.54 -0.69
N PRO A 15 13.25 3.73 -0.53
CA PRO A 15 13.27 2.62 0.44
C PRO A 15 12.93 3.06 1.87
N GLU A 16 13.47 4.19 2.32
CA GLU A 16 13.28 4.72 3.68
C GLU A 16 11.83 5.18 3.90
N ALA A 17 11.24 5.84 2.91
CA ALA A 17 9.85 6.28 2.97
C ALA A 17 8.89 5.07 2.98
N GLN A 18 9.17 4.06 2.16
CA GLN A 18 8.36 2.83 2.10
C GLN A 18 8.52 1.97 3.36
N LEU A 19 9.71 1.88 3.95
CA LEU A 19 9.95 1.18 5.21
C LEU A 19 9.13 1.83 6.34
N ARG A 20 9.18 3.16 6.42
CA ARG A 20 8.38 3.91 7.41
C ARG A 20 6.88 3.77 7.18
N LYS A 21 6.43 3.73 5.93
CA LYS A 21 5.03 3.50 5.57
C LYS A 21 4.57 2.10 6.01
N GLN A 22 5.41 1.09 5.87
CA GLN A 22 5.07 -0.28 6.22
C GLN A 22 5.09 -0.55 7.73
N ASP A 23 5.86 0.22 8.50
CA ASP A 23 5.86 0.10 9.96
C ASP A 23 4.45 0.36 10.54
N PRO A 24 3.85 -0.62 11.25
CA PRO A 24 2.53 -0.49 11.87
C PRO A 24 2.41 0.63 12.89
N LYS A 25 3.54 1.11 13.46
CA LYS A 25 3.55 2.26 14.38
C LYS A 25 3.22 3.58 13.68
N TYR A 26 3.31 3.64 12.35
CA TYR A 26 3.04 4.84 11.57
C TYR A 26 1.84 4.69 10.64
N TRP A 27 1.91 3.78 9.66
CA TRP A 27 0.84 3.61 8.68
C TRP A 27 0.49 2.13 8.48
N GLY A 28 1.47 1.22 8.51
CA GLY A 28 1.21 -0.22 8.38
C GLY A 28 0.80 -0.67 6.97
N ALA A 29 1.01 0.18 5.95
CA ALA A 29 0.63 -0.12 4.58
C ALA A 29 1.83 -0.70 3.81
N ASP A 30 1.57 -1.76 3.04
CA ASP A 30 2.63 -2.48 2.34
C ASP A 30 3.48 -1.61 1.42
N THR A 31 4.76 -1.98 1.33
CA THR A 31 5.70 -1.42 0.35
C THR A 31 5.32 -1.83 -1.07
N VAL A 32 5.58 -0.94 -2.03
CA VAL A 32 5.44 -1.22 -3.47
C VAL A 32 6.78 -1.58 -4.12
N LEU A 33 7.85 -1.68 -3.34
CA LEU A 33 9.19 -1.95 -3.82
C LEU A 33 9.43 -3.44 -4.07
N ALA A 34 10.25 -3.72 -5.09
CA ALA A 34 10.76 -5.06 -5.33
C ALA A 34 11.97 -5.30 -4.41
N MET A 35 11.83 -6.21 -3.43
CA MET A 35 12.84 -6.44 -2.39
C MET A 35 14.20 -6.86 -2.96
N ASP A 36 14.21 -7.66 -4.04
CA ASP A 36 15.40 -8.15 -4.74
C ASP A 36 16.22 -7.04 -5.43
N LYS A 37 15.64 -5.85 -5.58
CA LYS A 37 16.32 -4.67 -6.17
C LYS A 37 16.87 -3.71 -5.12
N LEU A 38 16.64 -3.96 -3.84
CA LEU A 38 17.11 -3.09 -2.77
C LEU A 38 18.55 -3.41 -2.36
N PRO A 39 19.30 -2.43 -1.83
CA PRO A 39 20.52 -2.68 -1.07
C PRO A 39 20.29 -3.67 0.08
N GLN A 40 21.32 -4.45 0.43
CA GLN A 40 21.19 -5.54 1.40
C GLN A 40 20.74 -5.05 2.79
N ASP A 41 21.24 -3.92 3.26
CA ASP A 41 20.85 -3.29 4.52
C ASP A 41 19.36 -2.94 4.55
N MET A 42 18.81 -2.47 3.43
CA MET A 42 17.37 -2.21 3.31
C MET A 42 16.56 -3.50 3.27
N GLN A 43 17.01 -4.52 2.53
CA GLN A 43 16.35 -5.84 2.55
C GLN A 43 16.24 -6.39 3.98
N GLU A 44 17.33 -6.32 4.74
CA GLU A 44 17.37 -6.74 6.14
C GLU A 44 16.47 -5.87 7.02
N ALA A 45 16.42 -4.56 6.80
CA ALA A 45 15.55 -3.67 7.56
C ALA A 45 14.06 -3.99 7.35
N PHE A 46 13.64 -4.28 6.11
CA PHE A 46 12.27 -4.73 5.82
C PHE A 46 11.97 -6.10 6.43
N ALA A 47 12.91 -7.05 6.36
CA ALA A 47 12.73 -8.40 6.91
C ALA A 47 12.61 -8.42 8.44
N ASN A 48 13.28 -7.48 9.12
CA ASN A 48 13.26 -7.35 10.57
C ASN A 48 12.11 -6.50 11.11
N LEU A 49 11.25 -5.96 10.24
CA LEU A 49 10.13 -5.14 10.66
C LEU A 49 9.07 -6.00 11.36
N ASP A 50 8.72 -5.64 12.60
CA ASP A 50 7.64 -6.31 13.34
C ASP A 50 6.28 -5.89 12.78
N LEU A 51 5.69 -6.75 11.95
CA LEU A 51 4.37 -6.53 11.35
C LEU A 51 3.21 -6.93 12.28
N GLY A 52 3.51 -7.52 13.45
CA GLY A 52 2.54 -8.08 14.37
C GLY A 52 1.89 -9.38 13.90
N ILE A 53 1.14 -10.03 14.78
CA ILE A 53 0.56 -11.37 14.57
C ILE A 53 -0.51 -11.44 13.47
N ALA A 54 -1.09 -10.30 13.10
CA ALA A 54 -2.21 -10.23 12.15
C ALA A 54 -1.77 -10.08 10.69
N SER A 55 -0.49 -9.80 10.46
CA SER A 55 0.06 -9.50 9.14
C SER A 55 0.96 -10.64 8.68
N LEU A 56 0.61 -11.28 7.57
CA LEU A 56 1.46 -12.28 6.95
C LEU A 56 2.71 -11.63 6.35
N ALA A 57 3.84 -12.34 6.43
CA ALA A 57 5.05 -11.93 5.72
C ALA A 57 4.79 -11.91 4.20
N PRO A 58 5.48 -11.06 3.42
CA PRO A 58 5.25 -10.97 1.98
C PRO A 58 5.33 -12.32 1.24
N ALA A 59 6.24 -13.20 1.65
CA ALA A 59 6.43 -14.54 1.06
C ALA A 59 5.28 -15.52 1.38
N GLU A 60 4.46 -15.23 2.40
CA GLU A 60 3.35 -16.08 2.84
C GLU A 60 2.00 -15.62 2.27
N ARG A 61 1.98 -14.51 1.52
CA ARG A 61 0.75 -13.98 0.92
C ARG A 61 0.40 -14.73 -0.35
N GLY A 62 -0.90 -14.87 -0.60
CA GLY A 62 -1.43 -15.46 -1.82
C GLY A 62 -1.19 -14.57 -3.06
N THR A 63 -1.61 -15.08 -4.21
CA THR A 63 -1.57 -14.33 -5.48
C THR A 63 -2.40 -13.06 -5.38
N VAL A 64 -1.80 -11.91 -5.67
CA VAL A 64 -2.52 -10.64 -5.78
C VAL A 64 -3.51 -10.74 -6.93
N LEU A 65 -4.78 -10.48 -6.64
CA LEU A 65 -5.83 -10.41 -7.64
C LEU A 65 -5.85 -9.01 -8.26
N PRO A 66 -6.15 -8.88 -9.56
CA PRO A 66 -6.28 -7.58 -10.19
C PRO A 66 -7.44 -6.80 -9.56
N GLU A 67 -7.26 -5.48 -9.49
CA GLU A 67 -8.34 -4.57 -9.13
C GLU A 67 -9.55 -4.74 -10.09
N PRO A 68 -10.78 -4.57 -9.60
CA PRO A 68 -11.97 -4.60 -10.44
C PRO A 68 -11.89 -3.57 -11.57
N HIS A 69 -12.54 -3.86 -12.70
CA HIS A 69 -12.62 -2.90 -13.80
C HIS A 69 -13.27 -1.59 -13.31
N PRO A 70 -12.72 -0.39 -13.64
CA PRO A 70 -13.17 0.88 -13.06
C PRO A 70 -14.67 1.18 -13.22
N SER A 71 -15.34 0.61 -14.23
CA SER A 71 -16.80 0.74 -14.39
C SER A 71 -17.60 0.17 -13.22
N TRP A 72 -17.02 -0.75 -12.43
CA TRP A 72 -17.66 -1.32 -11.26
C TRP A 72 -17.77 -0.33 -10.11
N MET A 73 -16.85 0.64 -9.99
CA MET A 73 -16.90 1.63 -8.91
C MET A 73 -18.22 2.40 -8.92
N SER A 74 -18.59 3.00 -10.05
CA SER A 74 -19.83 3.77 -10.15
C SER A 74 -21.08 2.93 -9.91
N LEU A 75 -21.06 1.66 -10.33
CA LEU A 75 -22.15 0.72 -10.08
C LEU A 75 -22.28 0.40 -8.58
N VAL A 76 -21.16 0.08 -7.92
CA VAL A 76 -21.10 -0.24 -6.49
C VAL A 76 -21.53 0.97 -5.66
N GLU A 77 -21.01 2.16 -5.96
CA GLU A 77 -21.39 3.40 -5.27
C GLU A 77 -22.90 3.69 -5.38
N THR A 78 -23.47 3.58 -6.59
CA THR A 78 -24.90 3.80 -6.82
C THR A 78 -25.76 2.84 -6.01
N GLU A 79 -25.43 1.55 -6.06
CA GLU A 79 -26.20 0.52 -5.34
C GLU A 79 -25.97 0.57 -3.83
N TRP A 80 -24.79 0.98 -3.38
CA TRP A 80 -24.49 1.20 -1.96
C TRP A 80 -25.33 2.35 -1.40
N GLN A 81 -25.35 3.50 -2.08
CA GLN A 81 -26.15 4.65 -1.68
C GLN A 81 -27.64 4.33 -1.66
N LYS A 82 -28.13 3.54 -2.63
CA LYS A 82 -29.55 3.13 -2.67
C LYS A 82 -29.94 2.23 -1.48
N ARG A 83 -29.04 1.34 -1.03
CA ARG A 83 -29.34 0.35 0.03
C ARG A 83 -29.06 0.89 1.43
N TYR A 84 -28.01 1.69 1.57
CA TYR A 84 -27.46 2.08 2.86
C TYR A 84 -27.33 3.59 3.04
N GLY A 85 -27.58 4.38 1.98
CA GLY A 85 -27.59 5.83 2.07
C GLY A 85 -28.74 6.31 2.94
N VAL A 86 -28.42 7.05 3.99
CA VAL A 86 -29.42 7.72 4.81
C VAL A 86 -29.93 8.93 4.04
N VAL A 87 -31.21 8.96 3.73
CA VAL A 87 -31.87 10.19 3.26
C VAL A 87 -31.96 11.11 4.48
N GLN A 88 -31.30 12.28 4.43
CA GLN A 88 -31.62 13.37 5.35
C GLN A 88 -32.92 14.04 4.93
#